data_AF-A0A429M2G7-F1
#
_entry.id   AF-A0A429M2G7-F1
#
_cell.length_a   1.000
_cell.length_b   1.000
_cell.length_c   1.000
_cell.angle_alpha   90.00
_cell.angle_beta   90.00
_cell.angle_gamma   90.00
#
_symmetry.space_group_name_H-M   'P 1'
#
loop_
_entity.id
_entity.type
_entity.pdbx_description
1 polymer ?
#
loop_
_entity_poly.entity_id
_entity_poly.type
_entity_poly.pdbx_seq_one_letter_code
_entity_poly.pdbx_strand_id
1 'polypeptide(L)' 'NYQQIVALLLKAGANPNLADKDGITPLQHARTRGYREIEKLLLVAGAK' A
#
# COMPACT_ATOMS: atom_id res chain seq x y z
N ASN A 1 14.31 2.53 3.92
CA ASN A 1 13.78 1.57 2.93
C ASN A 1 12.28 1.82 2.73
N TYR A 2 11.71 1.76 1.52
CA TYR A 2 10.31 2.19 1.28
C TYR A 2 9.26 1.42 2.10
N GLN A 3 9.52 0.14 2.39
CA GLN A 3 8.67 -0.73 3.21
C GLN A 3 8.46 -0.18 4.62
N GLN A 4 9.50 0.40 5.24
CA GLN A 4 9.40 0.98 6.58
C GLN A 4 8.50 2.22 6.59
N ILE A 5 8.58 3.04 5.55
CA ILE A 5 7.73 4.23 5.41
C ILE A 5 6.26 3.80 5.25
N VAL A 6 5.99 2.83 4.38
CA VAL A 6 4.64 2.28 4.19
C VAL A 6 4.09 1.73 5.52
N ALA A 7 4.87 0.92 6.24
CA ALA A 7 4.45 0.37 7.53
C ALA A 7 4.14 1.47 8.57
N LEU A 8 4.95 2.54 8.64
CA LEU A 8 4.71 3.67 9.55
C LEU A 8 3.41 4.40 9.22
N LEU A 9 3.15 4.66 7.94
CA LEU A 9 1.92 5.33 7.50
C LEU A 9 0.68 4.49 7.80
N LEU A 10 0.72 3.19 7.52
CA LEU A 10 -0.38 2.28 7.84
C LEU A 10 -0.63 2.21 9.35
N LYS A 11 0.42 2.14 10.16
CA LYS A 11 0.33 2.20 11.63
C LYS A 11 -0.26 3.53 12.13
N ALA A 12 -0.03 4.62 11.42
CA ALA A 12 -0.60 5.93 11.71
C ALA A 12 -2.06 6.10 11.24
N GLY A 13 -2.68 5.06 10.66
CA GLY A 13 -4.07 5.09 10.21
C GLY A 13 -4.27 5.54 8.77
N ALA A 14 -3.23 5.52 7.93
CA ALA A 14 -3.40 5.76 6.50
C ALA A 14 -4.37 4.73 5.89
N ASN A 15 -5.33 5.20 5.09
CA ASN A 15 -6.29 4.33 4.40
C ASN A 15 -5.57 3.57 3.26
N PRO A 16 -5.44 2.24 3.33
CA PRO A 16 -4.72 1.46 2.31
C PRO A 16 -5.49 1.34 0.99
N ASN A 17 -6.76 1.75 0.95
CA ASN A 17 -7.63 1.73 -0.22
C ASN A 17 -7.80 3.11 -0.86
N LEU A 18 -7.12 4.14 -0.37
CA LEU A 18 -7.22 5.48 -0.94
C LEU A 18 -6.52 5.51 -2.30
N ALA A 19 -7.32 5.52 -3.37
CA ALA A 19 -6.84 5.64 -4.74
C ALA A 19 -6.24 7.02 -5.01
N ASP A 20 -5.26 7.06 -5.92
CA ASP A 20 -4.77 8.31 -6.49
C ASP A 20 -5.78 8.94 -7.46
N LYS A 21 -5.41 10.06 -8.08
CA LYS A 21 -6.24 10.80 -9.04
C LYS A 21 -6.65 9.98 -10.28
N ASP A 22 -5.92 8.92 -10.59
CA ASP A 22 -6.16 8.06 -11.75
C ASP A 22 -6.99 6.82 -11.34
N GLY A 23 -7.46 6.77 -10.09
CA GLY A 23 -8.23 5.67 -9.54
C GLY A 23 -7.37 4.46 -9.15
N ILE A 24 -6.04 4.61 -9.10
CA ILE A 24 -5.12 3.49 -8.81
C ILE A 24 -4.85 3.42 -7.32
N THR A 25 -5.15 2.27 -6.70
CA THR A 25 -4.91 2.03 -5.28
C THR A 25 -3.43 1.73 -5.00
N PRO A 26 -2.96 1.92 -3.75
CA PRO A 26 -1.62 1.51 -3.34
C PRO A 26 -1.31 0.04 -3.66
N LEU A 27 -2.31 -0.84 -3.50
CA LEU A 27 -2.16 -2.28 -3.78
C LEU A 27 -1.96 -2.55 -5.27
N GLN A 28 -2.70 -1.85 -6.14
CA GLN A 28 -2.53 -1.96 -7.59
C GLN A 28 -1.13 -1.49 -8.02
N HIS A 29 -0.63 -0.38 -7.49
CA HIS A 29 0.74 0.07 -7.75
C HIS A 29 1.78 -0.97 -7.31
N ALA A 30 1.62 -1.54 -6.10
CA ALA A 30 2.54 -2.55 -5.58
C ALA A 30 2.59 -3.80 -6.47
N ARG A 31 1.45 -4.27 -6.95
CA ARG A 31 1.35 -5.42 -7.87
C ARG A 31 1.99 -5.13 -9.23
N THR A 32 1.60 -4.02 -9.87
CA THR A 32 2.12 -3.64 -11.19
C THR A 32 3.64 -3.46 -11.20
N ARG A 33 4.21 -2.98 -10.09
CA ARG A 33 5.66 -2.75 -9.96
C ARG A 33 6.43 -3.93 -9.35
N GLY A 34 5.74 -5.02 -8.97
CA GLY A 34 6.38 -6.19 -8.36
C GLY A 34 6.91 -5.97 -6.93
N TYR A 35 6.37 -5.00 -6.20
CA TYR A 35 6.79 -4.68 -4.82
C TYR A 35 6.14 -5.64 -3.80
N ARG A 36 6.56 -6.92 -3.83
CA ARG A 36 5.95 -8.00 -3.04
C ARG A 36 5.82 -7.73 -1.55
N GLU A 37 6.83 -7.11 -0.93
CA GLU A 37 6.77 -6.79 0.50
C GLU A 37 5.81 -5.65 0.82
N ILE A 38 5.69 -4.67 -0.08
CA ILE A 38 4.70 -3.58 0.08
C ILE A 38 3.28 -4.12 -0.14
N GLU A 39 3.09 -5.00 -1.12
CA GLU A 39 1.82 -5.71 -1.33
C GLU A 39 1.39 -6.44 -0.06
N LYS A 40 2.28 -7.22 0.57
CA LYS A 40 1.97 -7.91 1.84
C LYS A 40 1.57 -6.94 2.94
N LEU A 41 2.30 -5.84 3.12
CA LEU A 41 1.98 -4.82 4.14
C LEU A 41 0.58 -4.23 3.93
N LEU A 42 0.24 -3.92 2.68
CA LEU A 42 -1.07 -3.36 2.33
C LEU A 42 -2.20 -4.38 2.56
N LEU A 43 -2.00 -5.64 2.17
CA LEU A 43 -2.98 -6.71 2.41
C LEU A 43 -3.23 -6.95 3.91
N VAL A 44 -2.17 -6.96 4.73
CA VAL A 44 -2.29 -7.05 6.20
C VAL A 44 -3.07 -5.87 6.77
N ALA A 45 -2.92 -4.68 6.18
CA ALA A 45 -3.68 -3.49 6.57
C ALA A 45 -5.12 -3.47 6.03
N GLY A 46 -5.56 -4.49 5.29
CA GLY A 46 -6.92 -4.60 4.77
C GLY A 46 -7.15 -3.92 3.42
N ALA A 47 -6.09 -3.74 2.62
CA ALA A 47 -6.23 -3.36 1.21
C ALA A 47 -7.01 -4.42 0.42
N LYS A 48 -7.86 -4.00 -0.52
CA LYS A 48 -8.68 -4.87 -1.38
C LYS A 48 -8.55 -4.49 -2.85
#